data_AF-A0A7C3ME97-F1
#
_entry.id   AF-A0A7C3ME97-F1
#
_cell.length_a   1.000
_cell.length_b   1.000
_cell.length_c   1.000
_cell.angle_alpha   90.00
_cell.angle_beta   90.00
_cell.angle_gamma   90.00
#
_symmetry.space_group_name_H-M   'P 1'
#
loop_
_entity.id
_entity.type
_entity.pdbx_description
1 polymer ?
#
loop_
_entity_poly.entity_id
_entity_poly.type
_entity_poly.pdbx_seq_one_letter_code
_entity_poly.pdbx_strand_id
1 'polypeptide(L)'
;MVNQEQLKQIARELYWWQPPEVSLANPCRFLAQVMTLGTSGEVQSVRQTFGAGALKDALLNAPPGVFDARSWAYWRKVFGLGQAELPRRSLT
;
A
#
# COMPACT_ATOMS: atom_id res chain seq x y z
N MET A 1 -18.31 -6.18 -6.14
CA MET A 1 -17.86 -6.69 -4.83
C MET A 1 -16.48 -7.29 -5.05
N VAL A 2 -15.43 -6.69 -4.47
CA VAL A 2 -14.08 -7.28 -4.55
C VAL A 2 -14.07 -8.55 -3.71
N ASN A 3 -13.67 -9.66 -4.31
CA ASN A 3 -13.69 -10.97 -3.67
C ASN A 3 -12.38 -11.18 -2.89
N GLN A 4 -12.39 -11.90 -1.76
CA GLN A 4 -11.15 -12.21 -1.02
C GLN A 4 -10.09 -12.89 -1.90
N GLU A 5 -10.53 -13.67 -2.88
CA GLU A 5 -9.70 -14.27 -3.93
C GLU A 5 -8.88 -13.24 -4.71
N GLN A 6 -9.48 -12.09 -5.04
CA GLN A 6 -8.81 -11.02 -5.78
C GLN A 6 -7.71 -10.37 -4.93
N LEU A 7 -7.97 -10.15 -3.64
CA LEU A 7 -6.94 -9.65 -2.72
C LEU A 7 -5.78 -10.63 -2.56
N LYS A 8 -6.08 -11.93 -2.50
CA LYS A 8 -5.06 -12.98 -2.45
C LYS A 8 -4.24 -13.02 -3.73
N GLN A 9 -4.86 -12.80 -4.90
CA GLN A 9 -4.14 -12.75 -6.17
C GLN A 9 -3.16 -11.58 -6.20
N ILE A 10 -3.63 -10.37 -5.87
CA ILE A 10 -2.78 -9.16 -5.75
C ILE A 10 -1.64 -9.42 -4.76
N ALA A 11 -1.94 -10.03 -3.62
CA ALA A 11 -0.93 -10.34 -2.62
C ALA A 11 0.12 -11.34 -3.14
N ARG A 12 -0.24 -12.36 -3.92
CA ARG A 12 0.73 -13.29 -4.53
C ARG A 12 1.64 -12.59 -5.54
N GLU A 13 1.09 -11.66 -6.32
CA GLU A 13 1.84 -10.93 -7.34
C GLU A 13 2.83 -9.94 -6.70
N LEU A 14 2.38 -9.20 -5.69
CA LEU A 14 3.21 -8.20 -5.02
C LEU A 14 4.18 -8.79 -3.99
N TYR A 15 3.83 -9.92 -3.39
CA TYR A 15 4.60 -10.59 -2.34
C TYR A 15 4.95 -12.02 -2.74
N TRP A 16 5.57 -12.19 -3.90
CA TRP A 16 5.95 -13.52 -4.41
C TRP A 16 6.84 -14.35 -3.46
N TRP A 17 7.50 -13.70 -2.49
CA TRP A 17 8.37 -14.32 -1.48
C TRP A 17 7.65 -14.80 -0.21
N GLN A 18 6.35 -14.57 -0.04
CA GLN A 18 5.62 -15.01 1.16
C GLN A 18 4.13 -15.35 0.86
N PRO A 19 3.46 -16.14 1.71
CA PRO A 19 2.06 -16.48 1.48
C PRO A 19 1.15 -15.25 1.47
N PRO A 20 0.09 -15.23 0.62
CA PRO A 20 -0.83 -14.12 0.55
C PRO A 20 -1.57 -13.91 1.88
N GLU A 21 -1.87 -14.96 2.63
CA GLU A 21 -2.47 -14.87 3.97
C GLU A 21 -1.60 -14.07 4.95
N VAL A 22 -0.28 -14.27 4.90
CA VAL A 22 0.68 -13.54 5.75
C VAL A 22 0.75 -12.07 5.33
N SER A 23 0.73 -11.80 4.03
CA SER A 23 0.73 -10.44 3.50
C SER A 23 -0.55 -9.68 3.89
N LEU A 24 -1.70 -10.35 3.78
CA LEU A 24 -3.01 -9.78 4.12
C LEU A 24 -3.21 -9.61 5.63
N ALA A 25 -2.48 -10.36 6.46
CA ALA A 25 -2.47 -10.15 7.92
C ALA A 25 -1.85 -8.79 8.33
N ASN A 26 -1.08 -8.14 7.45
CA ASN A 26 -0.58 -6.79 7.64
C ASN A 26 -1.18 -5.83 6.59
N PRO A 27 -2.40 -5.33 6.80
CA PRO A 27 -3.11 -4.51 5.81
C PRO A 27 -2.40 -3.19 5.52
N CYS A 28 -1.73 -2.58 6.51
CA CYS A 28 -0.95 -1.36 6.30
C CYS A 28 0.18 -1.58 5.28
N ARG A 29 0.97 -2.65 5.45
CA ARG A 29 2.05 -2.98 4.51
C ARG A 29 1.49 -3.35 3.14
N PHE A 30 0.44 -4.18 3.10
CA PHE A 30 -0.24 -4.58 1.88
C PHE A 30 -0.71 -3.38 1.05
N LEU A 31 -1.46 -2.47 1.67
CA LEU A 31 -1.97 -1.28 1.00
C LEU A 31 -0.84 -0.37 0.51
N ALA A 32 0.20 -0.15 1.32
CA ALA A 32 1.35 0.64 0.92
C ALA A 32 2.08 0.03 -0.30
N GLN A 33 2.17 -1.30 -0.37
CA GLN A 33 2.77 -2.00 -1.51
C GLN A 33 1.90 -1.89 -2.77
N VAL A 34 0.58 -2.06 -2.64
CA VAL A 34 -0.37 -1.87 -3.76
C VAL A 34 -0.31 -0.43 -4.27
N MET A 35 -0.19 0.55 -3.37
CA MET A 35 -0.05 1.96 -3.75
C MET A 35 1.27 2.26 -4.48
N THR A 36 2.30 1.45 -4.27
CA THR A 36 3.63 1.66 -4.86
C THR A 36 3.79 0.90 -6.18
N LEU A 37 3.36 -0.36 -6.22
CA LEU A 37 3.62 -1.29 -7.33
C LEU A 37 2.36 -1.72 -8.07
N GLY A 38 1.18 -1.55 -7.47
CA GLY A 38 -0.08 -2.01 -8.04
C GLY A 38 -0.52 -1.15 -9.22
N THR A 39 -1.26 -1.78 -10.12
CA THR A 39 -1.93 -1.11 -11.24
C THR A 39 -3.11 -0.25 -10.75
N SER A 40 -3.55 0.70 -11.57
CA SER A 40 -4.72 1.53 -11.26
C SER A 40 -5.98 0.71 -10.92
N GLY A 41 -6.15 -0.46 -11.56
CA GLY A 41 -7.29 -1.35 -11.30
C GLY A 41 -7.21 -2.03 -9.93
N GLU A 42 -6.02 -2.47 -9.52
CA GLU A 42 -5.78 -3.06 -8.20
C GLU A 42 -5.93 -2.02 -7.10
N VAL A 43 -5.34 -0.83 -7.30
CA VAL A 43 -5.49 0.32 -6.40
C VAL A 43 -6.96 0.69 -6.22
N GLN A 44 -7.74 0.75 -7.31
CA GLN A 44 -9.17 1.03 -7.23
C GLN A 44 -9.94 -0.08 -6.51
N SER A 45 -9.53 -1.34 -6.70
CA SER A 45 -10.14 -2.49 -6.03
C SER A 45 -9.89 -2.44 -4.51
N VAL A 46 -8.64 -2.25 -4.07
CA VAL A 46 -8.34 -2.14 -2.63
C VAL A 46 -8.98 -0.89 -2.02
N ARG A 47 -9.08 0.21 -2.78
CA ARG A 47 -9.77 1.43 -2.33
C ARG A 47 -11.27 1.21 -2.12
N GLN A 48 -11.93 0.39 -2.95
CA GLN A 48 -13.35 0.03 -2.74
C GLN A 48 -13.55 -0.85 -1.51
N THR A 49 -12.58 -1.73 -1.21
CA THR A 49 -12.69 -2.66 -0.07
C THR A 49 -12.33 -2.03 1.27
N PHE A 50 -11.20 -1.33 1.34
CA PHE A 50 -10.66 -0.77 2.59
C PHE A 50 -11.02 0.71 2.78
N GLY A 51 -11.46 1.38 1.72
CA GLY A 51 -11.78 2.81 1.74
C GLY A 51 -10.54 3.71 1.65
N ALA A 52 -10.78 4.97 1.27
CA ALA A 52 -9.71 5.96 1.13
C ALA A 52 -8.98 6.26 2.46
N GLY A 53 -9.67 6.14 3.59
CA GLY A 53 -9.09 6.34 4.92
C GLY A 53 -7.98 5.34 5.24
N ALA A 54 -8.19 4.06 4.92
CA ALA A 54 -7.18 3.03 5.14
C ALA A 54 -5.95 3.20 4.25
N LEU A 55 -6.12 3.66 3.00
CA LEU A 55 -4.98 3.99 2.12
C LEU A 55 -4.19 5.19 2.67
N LYS A 56 -4.89 6.20 3.20
CA LYS A 56 -4.24 7.35 3.82
C LYS A 56 -3.48 6.93 5.08
N ASP A 57 -4.07 6.09 5.92
CA ASP A 57 -3.41 5.54 7.10
C ASP A 57 -2.17 4.71 6.71
N ALA A 58 -2.29 3.85 5.71
CA ALA A 58 -1.18 3.06 5.18
C ALA A 58 -0.04 3.94 4.66
N LEU A 59 -0.35 5.07 4.02
CA LEU A 59 0.66 6.05 3.60
C LEU A 59 1.38 6.70 4.78
N LEU A 60 0.66 7.02 5.86
CA LEU A 60 1.24 7.70 7.02
C LEU A 60 2.06 6.75 7.90
N ASN A 61 1.63 5.49 8.00
CA ASN A 61 2.23 4.47 8.86
C ASN A 61 3.11 3.46 8.10
N ALA A 62 3.40 3.71 6.81
CA ALA A 62 4.18 2.79 6.01
C ALA A 62 5.59 2.57 6.58
N PRO A 63 6.05 1.31 6.63
CA PRO A 63 7.41 1.04 7.06
C PRO A 63 8.43 1.59 6.05
N PRO A 64 9.65 1.91 6.50
CA PRO A 64 10.74 2.35 5.64
C PRO A 64 10.99 1.38 4.48
N GLY A 65 11.20 1.92 3.28
CA GLY A 65 11.55 1.14 2.09
C GLY A 65 10.36 0.51 1.33
N VAL A 66 9.11 0.77 1.74
CA VAL A 66 7.94 0.32 0.94
C VAL A 66 7.66 1.26 -0.22
N PHE A 67 7.59 2.58 0.05
CA PHE A 67 7.33 3.57 -0.99
C PHE A 67 8.60 4.01 -1.71
N ASP A 68 8.51 4.14 -3.04
CA ASP A 68 9.43 4.94 -3.82
C ASP A 68 9.07 6.44 -3.76
N ALA A 69 10.01 7.31 -4.14
CA ALA A 69 9.84 8.76 -4.05
C ALA A 69 8.69 9.31 -4.91
N ARG A 70 8.44 8.71 -6.08
CA ARG A 70 7.38 9.13 -7.01
C ARG A 70 6.01 8.78 -6.44
N SER A 71 5.83 7.52 -6.02
CA SER A 71 4.59 7.02 -5.43
C SER A 71 4.27 7.78 -4.13
N TRP A 72 5.27 8.04 -3.29
CA TRP A 72 5.13 8.85 -2.08
C TRP A 72 4.61 10.27 -2.38
N ALA A 73 5.26 11.00 -3.28
CA ALA A 73 4.86 12.36 -3.64
C ALA A 73 3.46 12.39 -4.26
N TYR A 74 3.16 11.43 -5.14
CA TYR A 74 1.85 11.29 -5.78
C TYR A 74 0.73 11.09 -4.75
N TRP A 75 0.84 10.09 -3.89
CA TRP A 75 -0.22 9.77 -2.94
C TRP A 75 -0.40 10.83 -1.87
N ARG A 76 0.69 11.49 -1.43
CA ARG A 76 0.59 12.65 -0.54
C ARG A 76 -0.20 13.78 -1.19
N LYS A 77 0.05 14.07 -2.48
CA LYS A 77 -0.74 15.04 -3.24
C LYS A 77 -2.21 14.62 -3.36
N VAL A 78 -2.48 13.34 -3.67
CA VAL A 78 -3.85 12.80 -3.76
C VAL A 78 -4.63 12.98 -2.46
N PHE A 79 -3.98 12.81 -1.31
CA PHE A 79 -4.61 12.96 0.01
C PHE A 79 -4.52 14.38 0.59
N GLY A 80 -4.05 15.37 -0.18
CA GLY A 80 -3.89 16.75 0.28
C GLY A 80 -2.87 16.91 1.41
N LEU A 81 -1.90 16.00 1.51
CA LEU A 81 -0.81 16.05 2.47
C LEU A 81 0.35 16.89 1.92
N GLY A 82 0.96 17.71 2.78
CA GLY A 82 2.16 18.47 2.43
C GLY A 82 3.34 17.56 2.05
N GLN A 83 4.36 18.13 1.39
CA GLN A 83 5.60 17.40 1.10
C GLN A 83 6.26 16.95 2.41
N ALA A 84 6.71 15.69 2.43
CA ALA A 84 7.49 15.13 3.52
C ALA A 84 8.56 14.22 2.94
N GLU A 85 9.63 14.01 3.70
CA GLU A 85 10.63 13.00 3.35
C GLU A 85 10.05 11.59 3.50
N LEU A 86 10.62 10.64 2.74
CA LEU A 86 10.30 9.22 2.88
C LEU A 86 10.62 8.73 4.30
N PRO A 87 9.89 7.73 4.82
CA PRO A 87 10.23 7.10 6.08
C PRO A 87 11.65 6.51 6.01
N ARG A 88 12.55 6.99 6.88
CA ARG A 88 13.92 6.49 6.96
C ARG A 88 14.00 5.43 8.05
N ARG A 89 14.80 4.38 7.80
CA ARG A 89 15.19 3.44 8.86
C ARG A 89 16.04 4.19 9.88
N SER A 90 15.66 4.16 11.16
CA SER A 90 16.56 4.59 12.24
C SER A 90 17.55 3.46 12.46
N LEU A 91 18.82 3.70 12.14
CA LEU A 91 19.91 2.81 12.53
C LEU A 91 20.29 3.23 13.96
N THR A 92 19.72 2.56 14.96
CA THR A 92 20.13 2.69 16.37
C THR A 92 20.86 1.44 16.79
#